data_AF-A0YKD9-F1
#
_entry.id   AF-A0YKD9-F1
#
_cell.length_a   1.000
_cell.length_b   1.000
_cell.length_c   1.000
_cell.angle_alpha   90.00
_cell.angle_beta   90.00
_cell.angle_gamma   90.00
#
_symmetry.space_group_name_H-M   'P 1'
#
loop_
_entity.id
_entity.type
_entity.pdbx_description
1 polymer ?
#
loop_
_entity_poly.entity_id
_entity_poly.type
_entity_poly.pdbx_seq_one_letter_code
_entity_poly.pdbx_strand_id
1 'polypeptide(L)'
;MGVADFHLIFILTSPGKTQGDAAQLLKDFGAKKVMMLDGGGSTQLIVSGRELVSSSDATPRTIPQAIGVLSGRKKGDLARLLP
;
A
#
# COMPACT_ATOMS: atom_id res chain seq x y z
N MET A 1 14.22 -3.39 26.02
CA MET A 1 13.03 -3.69 25.20
C MET A 1 13.41 -3.48 23.74
N GLY A 2 13.46 -4.54 22.93
CA GLY A 2 13.81 -4.41 21.51
C GLY A 2 12.67 -3.78 20.72
N VAL A 3 12.97 -2.82 19.85
CA VAL A 3 12.02 -2.28 18.88
C VAL A 3 11.74 -3.37 17.86
N ALA A 4 10.47 -3.70 17.61
CA ALA A 4 10.12 -4.67 16.59
C ALA A 4 10.51 -4.12 15.20
N ASP A 5 11.33 -4.87 14.47
CA ASP A 5 11.80 -4.50 13.13
C ASP A 5 10.90 -5.14 12.08
N PHE A 6 10.15 -4.31 11.34
CA PHE A 6 9.24 -4.76 10.28
C PHE A 6 9.82 -4.33 8.93
N HIS A 7 10.31 -5.29 8.14
CA HIS A 7 10.94 -5.01 6.85
C HIS A 7 10.05 -5.32 5.63
N LEU A 8 8.92 -6.00 5.85
CA LEU A 8 8.06 -6.49 4.77
C LEU A 8 6.64 -5.97 4.93
N ILE A 9 6.10 -5.42 3.86
CA ILE A 9 4.71 -4.95 3.77
C ILE A 9 3.99 -5.82 2.75
N PHE A 10 2.91 -6.46 3.19
CA PHE A 10 1.98 -7.14 2.30
C PHE A 10 0.80 -6.21 2.02
N ILE A 11 0.48 -6.01 0.73
CA ILE A 11 -0.69 -5.25 0.29
C ILE A 11 -1.63 -6.23 -0.40
N LEU A 12 -2.85 -6.32 0.11
CA LEU A 12 -3.91 -7.13 -0.49
C LEU A 12 -5.02 -6.22 -1.00
N THR A 13 -5.34 -6.35 -2.28
CA THR A 13 -6.53 -5.76 -2.90
C THR A 13 -7.39 -6.90 -3.45
N SER A 14 -8.69 -6.88 -3.17
CA SER A 14 -9.61 -7.90 -3.68
C SER A 14 -11.03 -7.33 -3.80
N PRO A 15 -11.74 -7.58 -4.92
CA PRO A 15 -13.08 -7.03 -5.14
C PRO A 15 -14.17 -7.70 -4.29
N GLY A 16 -13.89 -8.82 -3.63
CA GLY A 16 -14.91 -9.66 -2.99
C GLY A 16 -14.53 -10.23 -1.63
N LYS A 17 -13.51 -9.69 -0.97
CA LYS A 17 -13.11 -10.17 0.37
C LYS A 17 -13.66 -9.27 1.45
N THR A 18 -14.21 -9.88 2.50
CA THR A 18 -14.51 -9.15 3.73
C THR A 18 -13.21 -8.69 4.37
N GLN A 19 -13.27 -7.67 5.24
CA GLN A 19 -12.10 -7.24 5.99
C GLN A 19 -11.52 -8.36 6.87
N GLY A 20 -12.38 -9.23 7.41
CA GLY A 20 -11.97 -10.39 8.19
C GLY A 20 -11.14 -11.38 7.36
N ASP A 21 -11.64 -11.76 6.19
CA ASP A 21 -10.93 -12.67 5.29
C ASP A 21 -9.62 -12.08 4.79
N ALA A 22 -9.61 -10.78 4.47
CA ALA A 22 -8.41 -10.07 4.07
C ALA A 22 -7.34 -10.07 5.16
N ALA A 23 -7.75 -9.81 6.42
CA ALA A 23 -6.85 -9.85 7.55
C ALA A 23 -6.30 -11.25 7.84
N GLN A 24 -7.15 -12.28 7.72
CA GLN A 24 -6.72 -13.65 7.93
C GLN A 24 -5.71 -14.09 6.85
N LEU A 25 -6.01 -13.81 5.58
CA LEU A 25 -5.10 -14.11 4.48
C LEU A 25 -3.73 -13.44 4.67
N LEU A 26 -3.70 -12.16 5.04
CA LEU A 26 -2.44 -11.45 5.30
C LEU A 26 -1.65 -12.09 6.45
N LYS A 27 -2.33 -12.53 7.52
CA LYS A 27 -1.69 -13.24 8.65
C LYS A 27 -1.15 -14.61 8.24
N ASP A 28 -1.88 -15.33 7.40
CA ASP A 28 -1.46 -16.64 6.86
C ASP A 28 -0.19 -16.49 5.99
N PHE A 29 -0.04 -15.36 5.29
CA PHE A 29 1.18 -14.98 4.58
C PHE A 29 2.32 -14.50 5.50
N GLY A 30 2.09 -14.40 6.81
CA GLY A 30 3.10 -14.07 7.81
C GLY A 30 3.03 -12.64 8.35
N ALA A 31 2.03 -11.83 7.96
CA ALA A 31 1.86 -10.49 8.52
C ALA A 31 1.64 -10.55 10.04
N LYS A 32 2.49 -9.85 10.80
CA LYS A 32 2.38 -9.76 12.27
C LYS A 32 1.38 -8.70 12.74
N LYS A 33 1.17 -7.68 11.91
CA LYS A 33 0.22 -6.60 12.12
C LYS A 33 -0.51 -6.34 10.82
N VAL A 34 -1.79 -6.02 10.94
CA VAL A 34 -2.66 -5.73 9.80
C VAL A 34 -3.42 -4.44 10.13
N MET A 35 -3.51 -3.56 9.14
CA MET A 35 -4.40 -2.41 9.19
C MET A 35 -5.19 -2.36 7.89
N MET A 36 -6.43 -1.90 7.97
CA MET A 36 -7.24 -1.59 6.79
C MET A 36 -6.99 -0.15 6.38
N LEU A 37 -6.91 0.07 5.07
CA LEU A 37 -6.92 1.41 4.47
C LEU A 37 -8.31 1.71 3.92
N ASP A 38 -8.47 2.88 3.31
CA ASP A 38 -9.72 3.25 2.68
C ASP A 38 -10.09 2.30 1.53
N GLY A 39 -11.40 2.05 1.37
CA GLY A 39 -11.97 1.04 0.49
C GLY A 39 -12.81 1.61 -0.66
N GLY A 40 -13.51 0.72 -1.38
CA GLY A 40 -14.41 1.09 -2.48
C GLY A 40 -13.67 1.84 -3.60
N GLY A 41 -14.27 2.91 -4.14
CA GLY A 41 -13.67 3.74 -5.19
C GLY A 41 -12.32 4.39 -4.82
N SER A 42 -11.98 4.45 -3.53
CA SER A 42 -10.68 4.94 -3.08
C SER A 42 -9.55 3.93 -3.27
N THR A 43 -9.85 2.64 -3.43
CA THR A 43 -8.82 1.60 -3.60
C THR A 43 -8.17 1.72 -4.97
N GLN A 44 -6.91 2.17 -4.98
CA GLN A 44 -6.11 2.38 -6.19
C GLN A 44 -4.68 1.90 -5.93
N LEU A 45 -4.01 1.38 -6.98
CA LEU A 45 -2.61 0.94 -6.91
C LEU A 45 -1.88 1.31 -8.20
N ILE A 46 -0.82 2.10 -8.07
CA ILE A 46 0.05 2.51 -9.17
C ILE A 46 1.45 1.97 -8.87
N VAL A 47 2.05 1.27 -9.83
CA VAL A 47 3.41 0.72 -9.72
C VAL A 47 4.22 1.20 -10.91
N SER A 48 5.30 1.95 -10.64
CA SER A 48 6.18 2.52 -11.67
C SER A 48 5.42 3.30 -12.76
N GLY A 49 4.43 4.10 -12.36
CA GLY A 49 3.60 4.90 -13.27
C GLY A 49 2.48 4.14 -13.98
N ARG A 50 2.38 2.81 -13.79
CA ARG A 50 1.29 1.99 -14.34
C ARG A 50 0.23 1.72 -13.29
N GLU A 51 -1.01 2.04 -13.59
CA GLU A 51 -2.16 1.65 -12.77
C GLU A 51 -2.38 0.13 -12.86
N LEU A 52 -2.39 -0.54 -11.71
CA LEU A 52 -2.67 -1.97 -11.56
C LEU A 52 -4.06 -2.23 -11.00
N VAL A 53 -4.53 -1.31 -10.14
CA VAL A 53 -5.89 -1.31 -9.60
C VAL A 53 -6.41 0.11 -9.77
N SER A 54 -7.50 0.24 -10.51
CA SER A 54 -8.22 1.50 -10.72
C SER A 54 -9.37 1.63 -9.73
N SER A 55 -9.81 2.87 -9.53
CA SER A 55 -11.04 3.18 -8.80
C SER A 55 -12.22 2.37 -9.37
N SER A 56 -13.08 1.85 -8.49
CA SER A 56 -14.32 1.19 -8.87
C SER A 56 -15.45 2.16 -9.24
N ASP A 57 -15.30 3.45 -8.94
CA ASP A 57 -16.28 4.49 -9.28
C ASP A 57 -16.27 4.77 -10.79
N ALA A 58 -17.41 5.20 -11.34
CA ALA A 58 -17.54 5.55 -12.76
C ALA A 58 -16.60 6.68 -13.20
N THR A 59 -16.25 7.57 -12.28
CA THR A 59 -15.18 8.58 -12.43
C THR A 59 -14.12 8.33 -11.37
N PRO A 60 -12.81 8.27 -11.71
CA PRO A 60 -11.76 8.00 -10.73
C PRO A 60 -11.81 8.96 -9.54
N ARG A 61 -11.89 8.42 -8.33
CA ARG A 61 -11.99 9.20 -7.10
C ARG A 61 -10.65 9.82 -6.74
N THR A 62 -10.63 11.13 -6.49
CA THR A 62 -9.48 11.81 -5.87
C THR A 62 -9.36 11.41 -4.41
N ILE A 63 -8.16 11.00 -3.99
CA ILE A 63 -7.86 10.59 -2.62
C ILE A 63 -6.98 11.63 -1.91
N PRO A 64 -7.24 11.95 -0.63
CA PRO A 64 -6.52 13.01 0.08
C PRO A 64 -5.10 12.61 0.52
N GLN A 65 -4.83 11.30 0.62
CA GLN A 65 -3.53 10.78 1.07
C GLN A 65 -3.27 9.39 0.46
N ALA A 66 -1.99 9.05 0.31
CA ALA A 66 -1.53 7.77 -0.19
C ALA A 66 -0.24 7.34 0.51
N ILE A 67 0.03 6.03 0.53
CA ILE A 67 1.32 5.48 0.96
C ILE A 67 2.19 5.26 -0.28
N GLY A 68 3.32 5.96 -0.34
CA GLY A 68 4.32 5.79 -1.39
C GLY A 68 5.44 4.86 -0.96
N VAL A 69 5.80 3.90 -1.82
CA VAL A 69 7.02 3.09 -1.65
C VAL A 69 8.08 3.62 -2.60
N LEU A 70 9.19 4.07 -2.02
CA LEU A 70 10.33 4.60 -2.76
C LEU A 70 11.52 3.64 -2.58
N SER A 71 12.32 3.46 -3.63
CA SER A 71 13.59 2.76 -3.48
C SER A 71 14.49 3.54 -2.51
N GLY A 72 15.01 2.86 -1.49
CA GLY A 72 16.05 3.45 -0.64
C GLY A 72 17.26 3.84 -1.52
N ARG A 73 17.70 5.09 -1.43
CA ARG A 73 18.92 5.56 -2.09
C ARG A 73 20.09 5.43 -1.12
N LYS A 74 21.31 5.20 -1.63
CA LYS A 74 22.50 5.26 -0.79
C LYS A 74 22.64 6.69 -0.25
N LYS A 75 23.12 6.83 0.99
CA LYS A 75 23.41 8.13 1.62
C LYS A 75 24.39 8.91 0.72
N GLY A 76 23.89 9.92 0.00
CA GLY A 76 24.65 10.70 -0.99
C GLY A 76 23.83 11.19 -2.19
N ASP A 77 22.77 10.47 -2.56
CA ASP A 77 22.01 10.77 -3.80
C ASP A 77 20.88 11.80 -3.62
N LEU A 78 20.71 12.38 -2.42
CA LEU A 78 19.62 13.31 -2.10
C LEU A 78 19.83 14.73 -2.67
N ALA A 79 21.05 15.09 -3.07
CA ALA A 79 21.37 16.42 -3.61
C ALA A 79 20.85 16.67 -5.04
N ARG A 80 20.14 15.71 -5.66
CA ARG A 80 19.69 15.78 -7.07
C ARG A 80 18.17 15.79 -7.27
N LEU A 81 17.37 15.86 -6.20
CA LEU A 81 15.91 15.66 -6.29
C LEU A 81 15.04 16.81 -5.78
N LEU A 82 15.61 17.98 -5.53
CA LEU A 82 14.82 19.21 -5.44
C LEU A 82 15.27 20.13 -6.59
N PRO A 83 14.34 20.71 -7.37
CA PRO A 83 14.66 21.87 -8.19
C PRO A 83 15.16 23.03 -7.32
#